data_AF-A0A7X7PR17-F1
#
_entry.id   AF-A0A7X7PR17-F1
#
_cell.length_a   1.000
_cell.length_b   1.000
_cell.length_c   1.000
_cell.angle_alpha   90.00
_cell.angle_beta   90.00
_cell.angle_gamma   90.00
#
_symmetry.space_group_name_H-M   'P 1'
#
loop_
_entity.id
_entity.type
_entity.pdbx_description
1 polymer ?
#
loop_
_entity_poly.entity_id
_entity_poly.type
_entity_poly.pdbx_seq_one_letter_code
_entity_poly.pdbx_strand_id
1 'polypeptide(L)' 'MDEFTIDLTRCVFCGLCEEVCPRAAIFMTANYELSTFDKQDLILTKEWLIANQVHAHKELKAR' A
#
# COMPACT_ATOMS: atom_id res chain seq x y z
N MET A 1 -3.07 10.24 18.46
CA MET A 1 -3.98 9.33 17.73
C MET A 1 -3.24 9.00 16.46
N ASP A 2 -2.73 7.77 16.38
CA ASP A 2 -1.53 7.44 15.61
C ASP A 2 -1.74 7.61 14.10
N GLU A 3 -0.78 8.28 13.47
CA GLU A 3 -0.73 8.48 12.03
C GLU A 3 -0.48 7.13 11.34
N PHE A 4 -1.30 6.76 10.35
CA PHE A 4 -1.11 5.53 9.59
C PHE A 4 -0.31 5.84 8.32
N THR A 5 0.94 5.40 8.29
CA THR A 5 1.86 5.57 7.16
C THR A 5 2.55 4.26 6.82
N ILE A 6 2.87 4.07 5.54
CA ILE A 6 3.66 2.94 5.04
C ILE A 6 4.92 3.50 4.40
N ASP A 7 6.07 3.17 4.97
CA ASP A 7 7.38 3.51 4.41
C ASP A 7 7.85 2.38 3.49
N LEU A 8 7.71 2.56 2.17
CA LEU A 8 8.13 1.58 1.17
C LEU A 8 9.65 1.40 1.12
N THR A 9 10.43 2.29 1.73
CA THR A 9 11.89 2.15 1.84
C THR A 9 12.30 1.17 2.94
N ARG A 10 11.36 0.83 3.84
CA ARG A 10 11.52 -0.15 4.91
C ARG A 10 10.68 -1.41 4.69
N CYS A 11 9.62 -1.30 3.89
CA CYS A 11 8.79 -2.43 3.51
C CYS A 11 9.60 -3.48 2.76
N VAL A 12 9.45 -4.74 3.14
CA VAL A 12 10.08 -5.89 2.46
C VAL A 12 9.08 -6.65 1.58
N PHE A 13 7.90 -6.08 1.35
CA PHE A 13 6.84 -6.63 0.49
C PHE A 13 6.43 -8.07 0.84
N CYS A 14 6.39 -8.41 2.13
CA CYS A 14 6.10 -9.78 2.58
C CYS A 14 4.62 -10.17 2.58
N GLY A 15 3.68 -9.23 2.45
CA GLY A 15 2.24 -9.51 2.47
C GLY A 15 1.62 -9.71 3.86
N LEU A 16 2.42 -9.74 4.94
CA LEU A 16 1.90 -9.99 6.30
C LEU A 16 0.80 -8.99 6.71
N CYS A 17 0.90 -7.73 6.32
CA CYS A 17 -0.11 -6.72 6.65
C CYS A 17 -1.48 -7.01 6.01
N GLU A 18 -1.51 -7.62 4.83
CA GLU A 18 -2.73 -8.05 4.15
C GLU A 18 -3.33 -9.28 4.86
N GLU A 19 -2.51 -10.28 5.15
CA GLU A 19 -2.95 -11.54 5.79
C GLU A 19 -3.53 -11.33 7.20
N VAL A 20 -2.88 -10.47 8.00
CA VAL A 20 -3.34 -10.22 9.38
C VAL A 20 -4.55 -9.30 9.44
N CYS A 21 -4.87 -8.57 8.37
CA CYS A 21 -5.94 -7.58 8.38
C CYS A 21 -7.31 -8.27 8.39
N PRO A 22 -8.05 -8.22 9.51
CA PRO A 22 -9.22 -9.07 9.65
C PRO A 22 -10.43 -8.52 8.87
N ARG A 23 -10.33 -7.32 8.29
CA ARG A 23 -11.37 -6.63 7.51
C ARG A 23 -10.91 -6.30 6.09
N ALA A 24 -9.77 -6.86 5.66
CA ALA A 24 -9.21 -6.65 4.32
C ALA A 24 -9.12 -5.15 3.92
N ALA A 25 -8.72 -4.30 4.86
CA ALA A 25 -8.61 -2.86 4.64
C ALA A 25 -7.32 -2.45 3.88
N ILE A 26 -6.35 -3.36 3.81
CA ILE A 26 -5.06 -3.18 3.12
C ILE A 26 -4.80 -4.40 2.25
N PHE A 27 -4.25 -4.17 1.05
CA PHE A 27 -4.00 -5.19 0.04
C PHE A 27 -2.75 -4.82 -0.77
N MET A 28 -1.95 -5.81 -1.15
CA MET A 28 -0.82 -5.61 -2.04
C MET A 28 -1.26 -5.72 -3.50
N THR A 29 -1.01 -4.66 -4.27
CA THR A 29 -1.25 -4.66 -5.72
C THR A 29 -0.11 -5.32 -6.47
N ALA A 30 -0.31 -5.58 -7.77
CA ALA A 30 0.72 -6.06 -8.68
C ALA A 30 1.61 -4.92 -9.22
N ASN A 31 1.48 -3.69 -8.72
CA ASN A 31 2.31 -2.57 -9.17
C ASN A 31 3.75 -2.70 -8.64
N TYR A 32 4.71 -2.85 -9.55
CA TYR A 32 6.13 -2.97 -9.23
C TYR A 32 6.99 -1.81 -9.74
N GLU A 33 6.46 -0.97 -10.63
CA GLU A 33 7.17 0.18 -11.23
C GLU A 33 7.16 1.39 -10.28
N LEU A 34 7.77 1.24 -9.10
CA LEU A 34 7.72 2.23 -8.00
C LEU A 34 8.96 3.14 -7.94
N SER A 35 9.83 3.11 -8.97
CA SER A 35 11.05 3.92 -8.98
C SER A 35 10.73 5.41 -9.01
N THR A 36 11.33 6.16 -8.10
CA THR A 36 11.20 7.63 -8.02
C THR A 36 12.56 8.27 -7.69
N PHE A 37 12.68 9.57 -7.93
CA PHE A 37 13.86 10.37 -7.63
C PHE A 37 13.88 10.87 -6.17
N ASP A 38 12.71 10.98 -5.53
CA ASP A 38 12.57 11.53 -4.19
C ASP A 38 12.10 10.47 -3.20
N LYS A 39 12.89 10.27 -2.12
CA LYS A 39 12.56 9.29 -1.08
C LYS A 39 11.20 9.55 -0.43
N GLN A 40 10.76 10.81 -0.38
CA GLN A 40 9.49 11.21 0.25
C GLN A 40 8.28 10.62 -0.48
N ASP A 41 8.38 10.37 -1.79
CA ASP A 41 7.30 9.75 -2.58
C ASP A 41 7.04 8.29 -2.17
N LEU A 42 8.00 7.66 -1.49
CA LEU A 42 7.91 6.29 -0.98
C LEU A 42 7.31 6.22 0.44
N ILE A 43 6.93 7.35 1.02
CA ILE A 43 6.25 7.43 2.31
C ILE A 43 4.76 7.65 2.05
N LEU A 44 3.99 6.58 2.13
CA LEU A 44 2.57 6.61 1.80
C LEU A 44 1.75 7.00 3.03
N THR A 45 1.08 8.14 2.96
CA THR A 45 0.15 8.57 4.01
C THR A 45 -1.20 7.88 3.89
N LYS A 46 -1.99 7.90 4.97
CA LYS A 46 -3.37 7.43 4.95
C LYS A 46 -4.20 8.08 3.84
N GLU A 47 -4.04 9.37 3.64
CA GLU A 47 -4.77 10.14 2.63
C GLU A 47 -4.38 9.67 1.22
N TRP A 48 -3.08 9.45 0.98
CA TRP A 48 -2.59 8.89 -0.28
C TRP A 48 -3.14 7.49 -0.53
N LEU A 49 -3.13 6.63 0.50
CA LEU A 49 -3.63 5.26 0.40
C LEU A 49 -5.11 5.22 0.04
N ILE A 50 -5.93 6.09 0.65
CA ILE A 50 -7.36 6.21 0.36
C ILE A 50 -7.59 6.71 -1.08
N ALA A 51 -6.85 7.72 -1.51
CA ALA A 51 -6.97 8.26 -2.87
C ALA A 51 -6.63 7.23 -3.97
N ASN A 52 -5.74 6.28 -3.68
CA ASN A 52 -5.25 5.28 -4.63
C ASN A 52 -5.90 3.89 -4.49
N GLN A 53 -6.98 3.75 -3.69
CA GLN A 53 -7.70 2.47 -3.50
C GLN A 53 -8.32 1.90 -4.79
N VAL A 54 -8.52 2.74 -5.82
CA VAL A 54 -9.14 2.33 -7.09
C VAL A 54 -8.26 1.33 -7.85
N HIS A 55 -6.94 1.40 -7.69
CA HIS A 55 -6.01 0.42 -8.28
C HIS A 55 -6.10 -0.93 -7.57
N ALA A 56 -6.18 -0.92 -6.23
CA ALA A 56 -6.26 -2.15 -5.43
C ALA A 56 -7.55 -2.94 -5.70
N HIS A 57 -8.73 -2.30 -5.70
CA HIS A 57 -10.00 -3.02 -5.85
C HIS A 57 -10.26 -3.59 -7.24
N LYS A 58 -9.64 -3.06 -8.29
CA LYS A 58 -9.75 -3.61 -9.65
C LYS A 58 -9.00 -4.94 -9.75
N GLU A 59 -7.83 -5.02 -9.14
CA GLU A 59 -6.99 -6.23 -9.14
C GLU A 59 -7.50 -7.29 -8.14
N LEU A 60 -8.05 -6.87 -7.01
CA LEU A 60 -8.66 -7.76 -6.01
C LEU A 60 -9.85 -8.54 -6.57
N LYS A 61 -10.62 -7.94 -7.50
CA LYS A 61 -11.73 -8.62 -8.21
C LYS A 61 -11.25 -9.54 -9.35
N ALA A 62 -9.99 -9.44 -9.75
CA ALA A 62 -9.40 -10.21 -10.84
C ALA A 62 -8.62 -11.45 -10.35
N ARG A 63 -8.36 -11.53 -9.03
CA ARG A 63 -7.82 -12.70 -8.33
C ARG A 63 -8.96 -13.58 -7.79
#